data_AF-A0A136PU71-F1
#
_entry.id   AF-A0A136PU71-F1
#
_cell.length_a   1.000
_cell.length_b   1.000
_cell.length_c   1.000
_cell.angle_alpha   90.00
_cell.angle_beta   90.00
_cell.angle_gamma   90.00
#
_symmetry.space_group_name_H-M   'P 1'
#
loop_
_entity.id
_entity.type
_entity.pdbx_description
1 polymer ?
#
loop_
_entity_poly.entity_id
_entity_poly.type
_entity_poly.pdbx_seq_one_letter_code
_entity_poly.pdbx_strand_id
1 'polypeptide(L)'
;MTDAGRRAALRYAAAGWPVFPTHWTTDTGCSCGDTDCGSAGKHPLTRRGLHDATTDPDTITTWWTRWPDANVAIATGHPGPDVLDVDVKNGAPGAASLARLRAAGLLAGAHAIVTTWSGGWHLYYLGSEQGNGSIVRHGVDFRSRGGYVLAPPSTIHGKAYVLGDRRSQYTDGVTRVDFARIRRALDPPAPPRQYQPSSGRPANHDGLIRHVASQGEGNRNGALFWAACRAAAGGADDAVFAELHAAALSIGLTERAAAATIASARRRNGVRA
;
A
#
# COMPACT_ATOMS: atom_id res chain seq x y z
N MET A 1 8.52 28.07 -21.96
CA MET A 1 8.21 26.64 -21.69
C MET A 1 9.36 26.04 -20.92
N THR A 2 9.14 25.55 -19.71
CA THR A 2 10.21 25.05 -18.85
C THR A 2 10.59 23.63 -19.27
N ASP A 3 11.66 23.49 -20.04
CA ASP A 3 12.32 22.22 -20.39
C ASP A 3 12.82 21.40 -19.17
N ALA A 4 12.50 21.84 -17.94
CA ALA A 4 12.90 21.19 -16.70
C ALA A 4 12.27 19.80 -16.52
N GLY A 5 10.99 19.62 -16.85
CA GLY A 5 10.29 18.32 -16.73
C GLY A 5 10.93 17.25 -17.62
N ARG A 6 11.11 17.57 -18.91
CA ARG A 6 11.76 16.69 -19.89
C ARG A 6 13.19 16.31 -19.47
N ARG A 7 14.02 17.30 -19.12
CA ARG A 7 15.41 17.04 -18.68
C ARG A 7 15.46 16.14 -17.45
N ALA A 8 14.56 16.33 -16.49
CA ALA A 8 14.49 15.48 -15.31
C ALA A 8 14.04 14.05 -15.65
N ALA A 9 12.98 13.90 -16.46
CA ALA A 9 12.51 12.61 -16.93
C ALA A 9 13.63 11.81 -17.63
N LEU A 10 14.38 12.45 -18.53
CA LEU A 10 15.54 11.85 -19.20
C LEU A 10 16.66 11.47 -18.22
N ARG A 11 16.90 12.28 -17.18
CA ARG A 11 17.89 11.94 -16.13
C ARG A 11 17.48 10.71 -15.31
N TYR A 12 16.21 10.59 -14.96
CA TYR A 12 15.70 9.41 -14.26
C TYR A 12 15.79 8.16 -15.15
N ALA A 13 15.40 8.29 -16.42
CA ALA A 13 15.52 7.21 -17.39
C ALA A 13 16.97 6.77 -17.61
N ALA A 14 17.90 7.71 -17.69
CA ALA A 14 19.34 7.42 -17.78
C ALA A 14 19.89 6.72 -16.52
N ALA A 15 19.25 6.92 -15.36
CA ALA A 15 19.53 6.17 -14.13
C ALA A 15 18.84 4.79 -14.08
N GLY A 16 18.15 4.39 -15.16
CA GLY A 16 17.44 3.11 -15.28
C GLY A 16 16.03 3.12 -14.70
N TRP A 17 15.50 4.27 -14.30
CA TRP A 17 14.17 4.35 -13.69
C TRP A 17 13.10 4.65 -14.74
N PRO A 18 12.09 3.76 -14.92
CA PRO A 18 11.03 3.99 -15.88
C PRO A 18 10.16 5.17 -15.45
N VAL A 19 9.94 6.11 -16.36
CA VAL A 19 9.15 7.32 -16.12
C VAL A 19 7.96 7.43 -17.06
N PHE A 20 6.98 8.24 -16.67
CA PHE A 20 5.86 8.61 -17.51
C PHE A 20 5.29 9.98 -17.08
N PRO A 21 4.61 10.70 -17.99
CA PRO A 21 4.00 11.98 -17.69
C PRO A 21 2.68 11.81 -16.92
N THR A 22 2.48 12.65 -15.89
CA THR A 22 1.18 12.83 -15.25
C THR A 22 0.61 14.21 -15.55
N HIS A 23 -0.69 14.35 -15.34
CA HIS A 23 -1.33 15.66 -15.35
C HIS A 23 -0.64 16.64 -14.40
N TRP A 24 -0.88 17.92 -14.58
CA TRP A 24 -0.44 19.00 -13.69
C TRP A 24 -1.65 19.80 -13.18
N THR A 25 -1.42 20.60 -12.14
CA THR A 25 -2.41 21.55 -11.62
C THR A 25 -2.28 22.90 -12.32
N THR A 26 -3.42 23.50 -12.64
CA THR A 26 -3.56 24.88 -13.15
C THR A 26 -4.22 25.75 -12.08
N ASP A 27 -4.39 27.05 -12.36
CA ASP A 27 -5.11 27.99 -11.48
C ASP A 27 -6.58 27.61 -11.29
N THR A 28 -7.16 26.88 -12.24
CA THR A 28 -8.58 26.51 -12.27
C THR A 28 -8.85 25.04 -11.90
N GLY A 29 -7.82 24.25 -11.59
CA GLY A 29 -7.99 22.85 -11.19
C GLY A 29 -6.95 21.91 -11.79
N CYS A 30 -7.38 20.75 -12.27
CA CYS A 30 -6.51 19.79 -12.93
C CYS A 30 -6.49 20.00 -14.45
N SER A 31 -5.33 19.85 -15.07
CA SER A 31 -5.17 19.85 -16.54
C SER A 31 -5.97 18.76 -17.28
N CYS A 32 -6.59 17.82 -16.58
CA CYS A 32 -7.49 16.83 -17.20
C CYS A 32 -8.88 17.39 -17.54
N GLY A 33 -9.21 18.59 -17.06
CA GLY A 33 -10.49 19.25 -17.29
C GLY A 33 -11.61 18.83 -16.33
N ASP A 34 -11.36 17.85 -15.46
CA ASP A 34 -12.29 17.47 -14.39
C ASP A 34 -12.18 18.45 -13.20
N THR A 35 -13.27 19.14 -12.92
CA THR A 35 -13.37 20.12 -11.83
C THR A 35 -13.36 19.47 -10.45
N ASP A 36 -13.76 18.20 -10.34
CA ASP A 36 -13.81 17.44 -9.09
C ASP A 36 -12.73 16.35 -9.04
N CYS A 37 -11.61 16.57 -9.75
CA CYS A 37 -10.53 15.60 -9.88
C CYS A 37 -9.93 15.21 -8.51
N GLY A 38 -10.25 14.01 -8.03
CA GLY A 38 -9.77 13.50 -6.73
C GLY A 38 -8.25 13.26 -6.63
N SER A 39 -7.51 13.39 -7.72
CA SER A 39 -6.05 13.23 -7.77
C SER A 39 -5.37 14.27 -8.66
N ALA A 40 -5.84 15.53 -8.59
CA ALA A 40 -5.36 16.64 -9.40
C ALA A 40 -3.82 16.67 -9.53
N GLY A 41 -3.34 16.65 -10.77
CA GLY A 41 -1.92 16.70 -11.10
C GLY A 41 -1.12 15.41 -10.81
N LYS A 42 -1.75 14.31 -10.40
CA LYS A 42 -1.04 13.09 -9.97
C LYS A 42 -1.41 11.84 -10.77
N HIS A 43 -2.45 11.91 -11.59
CA HIS A 43 -2.87 10.77 -12.40
C HIS A 43 -2.20 10.80 -13.79
N PRO A 44 -1.98 9.62 -14.41
CA PRO A 44 -1.25 9.52 -15.68
C PRO A 44 -1.94 10.25 -16.84
N LEU A 45 -1.12 10.79 -17.76
CA LEU A 45 -1.56 11.23 -19.09
C LEU A 45 -1.60 10.08 -20.11
N THR A 46 -0.86 9.00 -19.82
CA THR A 46 -0.69 7.85 -20.70
C THR A 46 -1.91 6.93 -20.64
N ARG A 47 -2.24 6.27 -21.77
CA ARG A 47 -3.44 5.43 -21.90
C ARG A 47 -3.43 4.23 -20.97
N ARG A 48 -2.30 3.55 -20.78
CA ARG A 48 -2.16 2.40 -19.86
C ARG A 48 -1.57 2.81 -18.51
N GLY A 49 -1.55 4.12 -18.22
CA GLY A 49 -1.04 4.66 -16.97
C GLY A 49 0.42 4.29 -16.72
N LEU A 50 0.72 3.83 -15.49
CA LEU A 50 2.07 3.42 -15.09
C LEU A 50 2.64 2.28 -15.94
N HIS A 51 1.79 1.48 -16.59
CA HIS A 51 2.25 0.38 -17.46
C HIS A 51 2.87 0.87 -18.77
N ASP A 52 2.72 2.15 -19.10
CA ASP A 52 3.44 2.79 -20.20
C ASP A 52 4.81 3.34 -19.77
N ALA A 53 5.17 3.30 -18.48
CA ALA A 53 6.44 3.84 -18.00
C ALA A 53 7.63 3.25 -18.75
N THR A 54 8.57 4.11 -19.14
CA THR A 54 9.67 3.74 -20.04
C THR A 54 10.97 4.44 -19.65
N THR A 55 12.09 3.87 -20.09
CA THR A 55 13.42 4.49 -20.07
C THR A 55 13.87 4.96 -21.46
N ASP A 56 13.04 4.77 -22.50
CA ASP A 56 13.35 5.17 -23.87
C ASP A 56 13.34 6.70 -24.04
N PRO A 57 14.50 7.33 -24.36
CA PRO A 57 14.59 8.78 -24.49
C PRO A 57 13.72 9.36 -25.62
N ASP A 58 13.45 8.61 -26.67
CA ASP A 58 12.65 9.09 -27.82
C ASP A 58 11.17 9.17 -27.43
N THR A 59 10.65 8.13 -26.78
CA THR A 59 9.30 8.14 -26.20
C THR A 59 9.13 9.26 -25.18
N ILE A 60 10.10 9.43 -24.26
CA ILE A 60 10.07 10.49 -23.25
C ILE A 60 10.08 11.87 -23.91
N THR A 61 10.96 12.09 -24.89
CA THR A 61 11.04 13.36 -25.62
C THR A 61 9.73 13.66 -26.34
N THR A 62 9.10 12.65 -26.94
CA THR A 62 7.81 12.77 -27.60
C THR A 62 6.71 13.20 -26.63
N TRP A 63 6.64 12.57 -25.44
CA TRP A 63 5.64 12.93 -24.42
C TRP A 63 5.77 14.37 -23.94
N TRP A 64 6.98 14.81 -23.58
CA TRP A 64 7.16 16.18 -23.08
C TRP A 64 7.14 17.24 -24.19
N THR A 65 7.37 16.86 -25.45
CA THR A 65 7.07 17.75 -26.59
C THR A 65 5.56 17.99 -26.69
N ARG A 66 4.75 16.95 -26.49
CA ARG A 66 3.29 17.04 -26.52
C ARG A 66 2.71 17.72 -25.28
N TRP A 67 3.28 17.48 -24.10
CA TRP A 67 2.81 18.01 -22.82
C TRP A 67 3.97 18.66 -22.05
N PRO A 68 4.38 19.89 -22.42
CA PRO A 68 5.53 20.55 -21.81
C PRO A 68 5.43 20.76 -20.30
N ASP A 69 4.21 20.93 -19.80
CA ASP A 69 3.91 21.19 -18.38
C ASP A 69 3.62 19.92 -17.57
N ALA A 70 3.74 18.73 -18.19
CA ALA A 70 3.49 17.47 -17.51
C ALA A 70 4.42 17.26 -16.31
N ASN A 71 3.82 16.76 -15.23
CA ASN A 71 4.55 16.26 -14.08
C ASN A 71 5.30 14.96 -14.43
N VAL A 72 6.38 14.67 -13.72
CA VAL A 72 7.19 13.46 -13.88
C VAL A 72 6.80 12.46 -12.79
N ALA A 73 6.37 11.28 -13.21
CA ALA A 73 6.21 10.13 -12.33
C ALA A 73 7.25 9.05 -12.63
N ILE A 74 7.69 8.33 -11.60
CA ILE A 74 8.60 7.19 -11.68
C ILE A 74 7.82 5.94 -11.26
N ALA A 75 7.83 4.90 -12.10
CA ALA A 75 7.32 3.58 -11.71
C ALA A 75 8.22 2.97 -10.63
N THR A 76 7.62 2.49 -9.54
CA THR A 76 8.36 1.96 -8.38
C THR A 76 8.51 0.44 -8.44
N GLY A 77 9.45 -0.08 -7.66
CA GLY A 77 9.90 -1.48 -7.75
C GLY A 77 10.86 -1.68 -8.92
N HIS A 78 11.64 -2.75 -8.89
CA HIS A 78 12.65 -3.01 -9.91
C HIS A 78 12.04 -3.00 -11.33
N PRO A 79 12.64 -2.32 -12.33
CA PRO A 79 13.96 -1.64 -12.29
C PRO A 79 13.96 -0.22 -11.69
N GLY A 80 12.81 0.36 -11.38
CA GLY A 80 12.70 1.61 -10.63
C GLY A 80 13.04 1.48 -9.14
N PRO A 81 12.94 2.58 -8.37
CA PRO A 81 13.25 2.59 -6.95
C PRO A 81 12.09 2.04 -6.10
N ASP A 82 12.42 1.57 -4.91
CA ASP A 82 11.44 1.41 -3.84
C ASP A 82 11.33 2.73 -3.08
N VAL A 83 10.13 3.12 -2.65
CA VAL A 83 9.90 4.38 -1.93
C VAL A 83 9.04 4.16 -0.69
N LEU A 84 9.55 4.62 0.45
CA LEU A 84 8.74 4.80 1.65
C LEU A 84 8.17 6.22 1.62
N ASP A 85 6.86 6.33 1.42
CA ASP A 85 6.11 7.58 1.38
C ASP A 85 5.47 7.84 2.74
N VAL A 86 5.85 8.94 3.37
CA VAL A 86 5.48 9.31 4.74
C VAL A 86 4.64 10.57 4.69
N ASP A 87 3.35 10.43 4.99
CA ASP A 87 2.37 11.51 4.96
C ASP A 87 2.20 12.18 6.33
N VAL A 88 2.15 13.50 6.32
CA VAL A 88 1.93 14.36 7.50
C VAL A 88 0.71 15.26 7.35
N LYS A 89 0.04 15.22 6.19
CA LYS A 89 -1.11 16.06 5.91
C LYS A 89 -2.33 15.58 6.70
N ASN A 90 -3.25 16.50 7.02
CA ASN A 90 -4.55 16.20 7.64
C ASN A 90 -4.46 15.40 8.96
N GLY A 91 -3.40 15.62 9.74
CA GLY A 91 -3.20 14.92 11.02
C GLY A 91 -2.62 13.50 10.89
N ALA A 92 -2.15 13.11 9.70
CA ALA A 92 -1.46 11.85 9.51
C ALA A 92 -0.19 11.79 10.41
N PRO A 93 0.05 10.69 11.14
CA PRO A 93 1.12 10.62 12.13
C PRO A 93 2.49 10.30 11.53
N GLY A 94 2.72 10.57 10.23
CA GLY A 94 3.94 10.17 9.52
C GLY A 94 5.22 10.70 10.15
N ALA A 95 5.22 11.91 10.71
CA ALA A 95 6.39 12.46 11.42
C ALA A 95 6.76 11.62 12.66
N ALA A 96 5.77 11.20 13.44
CA ALA A 96 5.97 10.33 14.60
C ALA A 96 6.41 8.92 14.17
N SER A 97 5.82 8.37 13.11
CA SER A 97 6.21 7.10 12.52
C SER A 97 7.65 7.12 12.02
N LEU A 98 8.07 8.18 11.32
CA LEU A 98 9.43 8.38 10.84
C LEU A 98 10.43 8.43 12.00
N ALA A 99 10.12 9.15 13.08
CA ALA A 99 10.95 9.20 14.28
C ALA A 99 11.12 7.81 14.92
N ARG A 100 10.03 7.03 15.03
CA ARG A 100 10.06 5.66 15.56
C ARG A 100 10.88 4.72 14.69
N LEU A 101 10.73 4.77 13.37
CA LEU A 101 11.52 3.97 12.45
C LEU A 101 13.00 4.35 12.49
N ARG A 102 13.31 5.64 12.62
CA ARG A 102 14.69 6.13 12.80
C ARG A 102 15.31 5.58 14.07
N ALA A 103 14.61 5.67 15.20
CA ALA A 103 15.08 5.13 16.48
C ALA A 103 15.29 3.62 16.43
N ALA A 104 14.49 2.89 15.63
CA ALA A 104 14.64 1.46 15.41
C ALA A 104 15.72 1.08 14.38
N GLY A 105 16.41 2.05 13.77
CA GLY A 105 17.42 1.80 12.73
C GLY A 105 16.86 1.22 11.43
N LEU A 106 15.58 1.43 11.14
CA LEU A 106 14.88 0.83 10.00
C LEU A 106 14.83 1.71 8.74
N LEU A 107 15.48 2.88 8.78
CA LEU A 107 15.53 3.82 7.65
C LEU A 107 16.88 3.83 6.92
N ALA A 108 17.82 2.97 7.32
CA ALA A 108 19.15 2.91 6.73
C ALA A 108 19.12 2.55 5.23
N GLY A 109 20.07 3.09 4.46
CA GLY A 109 20.22 2.78 3.04
C GLY A 109 19.30 3.55 2.08
N ALA A 110 18.54 4.54 2.56
CA ALA A 110 17.90 5.49 1.65
C ALA A 110 18.98 6.23 0.86
N HIS A 111 18.83 6.42 -0.45
CA HIS A 111 19.82 7.15 -1.27
C HIS A 111 19.38 8.57 -1.61
N ALA A 112 18.08 8.86 -1.52
CA ALA A 112 17.52 10.20 -1.68
C ALA A 112 16.31 10.39 -0.76
N ILE A 113 16.10 11.63 -0.34
CA ILE A 113 14.91 12.05 0.40
C ILE A 113 14.30 13.23 -0.37
N VAL A 114 13.03 13.11 -0.73
CA VAL A 114 12.27 14.16 -1.40
C VAL A 114 11.16 14.64 -0.48
N THR A 115 11.13 15.93 -0.19
CA THR A 115 9.99 16.57 0.47
C THR A 115 8.85 16.68 -0.54
N THR A 116 7.66 16.24 -0.18
CA THR A 116 6.48 16.26 -1.05
C THR A 116 5.79 17.62 -1.00
N TRP A 117 4.92 17.89 -1.98
CA TRP A 117 4.10 19.10 -2.06
C TRP A 117 3.23 19.35 -0.80
N SER A 118 2.87 18.28 -0.06
CA SER A 118 2.06 18.34 1.16
C SER A 118 2.88 18.40 2.45
N GLY A 119 4.21 18.44 2.36
CA GLY A 119 5.13 18.52 3.51
C GLY A 119 5.60 17.18 4.07
N GLY A 120 5.13 16.05 3.50
CA GLY A 120 5.63 14.71 3.83
C GLY A 120 6.96 14.39 3.16
N TRP A 121 7.39 13.13 3.21
CA TRP A 121 8.68 12.69 2.64
C TRP A 121 8.57 11.40 1.85
N HIS A 122 9.21 11.36 0.68
CA HIS A 122 9.56 10.14 -0.02
C HIS A 122 11.01 9.77 0.30
N LEU A 123 11.24 8.62 0.90
CA LEU A 123 12.58 8.05 1.10
C LEU A 123 12.82 6.99 0.04
N TYR A 124 13.82 7.20 -0.83
CA TYR A 124 14.11 6.34 -1.97
C TYR A 124 15.17 5.29 -1.62
N TYR A 125 14.93 4.05 -2.01
CA TYR A 125 15.77 2.87 -1.80
C TYR A 125 16.01 2.14 -3.13
N LEU A 126 16.95 1.19 -3.15
CA LEU A 126 17.09 0.29 -4.31
C LEU A 126 15.78 -0.48 -4.53
N GLY A 127 15.37 -0.57 -5.79
CA GLY A 127 14.19 -1.32 -6.21
C GLY A 127 14.24 -2.78 -5.81
N SER A 128 13.06 -3.31 -5.49
CA SER A 128 12.84 -4.73 -5.24
C SER A 128 11.60 -5.26 -5.96
N GLU A 129 11.33 -6.55 -5.79
CA GLU A 129 10.13 -7.23 -6.30
C GLU A 129 8.98 -7.23 -5.28
N GLN A 130 9.14 -6.53 -4.14
CA GLN A 130 8.11 -6.44 -3.12
C GLN A 130 6.84 -5.82 -3.70
N GLY A 131 5.67 -6.23 -3.18
CA GLY A 131 4.41 -5.58 -3.54
C GLY A 131 4.29 -4.22 -2.87
N ASN A 132 3.45 -3.34 -3.44
CA ASN A 132 2.96 -2.16 -2.74
C ASN A 132 2.29 -2.53 -1.41
N GLY A 133 2.35 -1.61 -0.45
CA GLY A 133 1.62 -1.75 0.79
C GLY A 133 1.39 -0.43 1.50
N SER A 134 0.54 -0.47 2.52
CA SER A 134 0.22 0.71 3.33
C SER A 134 0.08 0.31 4.79
N ILE A 135 0.49 1.21 5.67
CA ILE A 135 0.25 1.18 7.11
C ILE A 135 -0.55 2.44 7.42
N VAL A 136 -1.81 2.46 6.97
CA VAL A 136 -2.69 3.65 6.97
C VAL A 136 -2.73 4.36 8.33
N ARG A 137 -2.84 3.61 9.43
CA ARG A 137 -2.87 4.15 10.81
C ARG A 137 -1.61 4.92 11.21
N HIS A 138 -0.53 4.71 10.46
CA HIS A 138 0.78 5.29 10.71
C HIS A 138 1.19 6.33 9.66
N GLY A 139 0.35 6.61 8.66
CA GLY A 139 0.67 7.57 7.59
C GLY A 139 1.92 7.16 6.80
N VAL A 140 2.10 5.85 6.58
CA VAL A 140 3.25 5.28 5.86
C VAL A 140 2.75 4.39 4.75
N ASP A 141 3.07 4.75 3.51
CA ASP A 141 2.89 3.94 2.33
C ASP A 141 4.24 3.40 1.84
N PHE A 142 4.21 2.21 1.26
CA PHE A 142 5.33 1.61 0.58
C PHE A 142 5.00 1.41 -0.89
N ARG A 143 5.73 2.13 -1.73
CA ARG A 143 5.60 2.14 -3.18
C ARG A 143 6.75 1.31 -3.75
N SER A 144 6.41 0.15 -4.29
CA SER A 144 7.31 -0.79 -4.96
C SER A 144 6.58 -1.33 -6.20
N ARG A 145 6.66 -2.63 -6.51
CA ARG A 145 6.11 -3.20 -7.74
C ARG A 145 4.61 -2.90 -7.88
N GLY A 146 4.25 -2.35 -9.04
CA GLY A 146 2.88 -1.95 -9.38
C GLY A 146 2.46 -0.59 -8.84
N GLY A 147 3.41 0.18 -8.29
CA GLY A 147 3.20 1.56 -7.81
C GLY A 147 3.96 2.57 -8.65
N TYR A 148 3.77 3.85 -8.31
CA TYR A 148 4.58 4.95 -8.80
C TYR A 148 4.60 6.09 -7.78
N VAL A 149 5.53 7.01 -7.95
CA VAL A 149 5.62 8.27 -7.19
C VAL A 149 5.85 9.44 -8.13
N LEU A 150 5.38 10.63 -7.76
CA LEU A 150 5.82 11.87 -8.41
C LEU A 150 7.22 12.24 -7.94
N ALA A 151 8.00 12.81 -8.85
CA ALA A 151 9.41 13.14 -8.63
C ALA A 151 9.72 14.60 -8.99
N PRO A 152 10.75 15.21 -8.39
CA PRO A 152 11.21 16.53 -8.81
C PRO A 152 11.43 16.61 -10.34
N PRO A 153 11.06 17.70 -11.02
CA PRO A 153 10.61 18.99 -10.49
C PRO A 153 9.08 19.12 -10.39
N SER A 154 8.33 18.02 -10.30
CA SER A 154 6.87 18.07 -10.28
C SER A 154 6.31 19.03 -9.24
N THR A 155 5.15 19.62 -9.55
CA THR A 155 4.44 20.52 -8.66
C THR A 155 2.97 20.15 -8.55
N ILE A 156 2.38 20.45 -7.39
CA ILE A 156 0.95 20.31 -7.11
C ILE A 156 0.51 21.59 -6.41
N HIS A 157 -0.45 22.31 -7.00
CA HIS A 157 -0.91 23.62 -6.54
C HIS A 157 0.25 24.59 -6.28
N GLY A 158 1.20 24.65 -7.22
CA GLY A 158 2.40 25.51 -7.14
C GLY A 158 3.47 25.05 -6.13
N LYS A 159 3.23 23.96 -5.38
CA LYS A 159 4.21 23.42 -4.40
C LYS A 159 4.98 22.27 -5.02
N ALA A 160 6.31 22.37 -4.98
CA ALA A 160 7.21 21.41 -5.61
C ALA A 160 7.48 20.17 -4.76
N TYR A 161 7.76 19.06 -5.44
CA TYR A 161 8.57 17.98 -4.88
C TYR A 161 10.03 18.42 -4.91
N VAL A 162 10.69 18.45 -3.75
CA VAL A 162 12.03 19.01 -3.60
C VAL A 162 12.99 17.93 -3.10
N LEU A 163 14.04 17.67 -3.87
CA LEU A 163 15.14 16.82 -3.41
C LEU A 163 15.86 17.52 -2.26
N GLY A 164 15.96 16.85 -1.11
CA GLY A 164 16.67 17.39 0.04
C GLY A 164 18.19 17.33 -0.15
N ASP A 165 18.89 18.35 0.34
CA ASP A 165 20.37 18.42 0.31
C ASP A 165 21.05 17.34 1.17
N ARG A 166 20.28 16.77 2.11
CA ARG A 166 20.76 15.68 2.94
C ARG A 166 20.78 14.40 2.11
N ARG A 167 21.95 14.08 1.55
CA ARG A 167 22.34 12.68 1.34
C ARG A 167 22.08 11.96 2.65
N SER A 168 21.48 10.77 2.56
CA SER A 168 21.22 9.94 3.72
C SER A 168 22.43 9.96 4.67
N GLN A 169 22.21 10.47 5.88
CA GLN A 169 23.17 10.32 6.98
C GLN A 169 23.21 8.86 7.47
N TYR A 170 22.51 7.95 6.79
CA TYR A 170 22.25 6.59 7.19
C TYR A 170 23.13 5.62 6.39
N THR A 171 24.40 5.52 6.81
CA THR A 171 25.42 4.47 6.55
C THR A 171 25.70 4.05 5.10
N ASP A 172 26.95 3.71 4.81
CA ASP A 172 27.50 3.46 3.46
C ASP A 172 26.94 2.23 2.71
N GLY A 173 26.07 1.44 3.35
CA GLY A 173 25.39 0.32 2.71
C GLY A 173 24.14 0.79 1.96
N VAL A 174 24.18 0.82 0.63
CA VAL A 174 22.96 0.93 -0.18
C VAL A 174 22.17 -0.36 -0.03
N THR A 175 21.05 -0.32 0.69
CA THR A 175 20.21 -1.49 0.94
C THR A 175 18.80 -1.30 0.41
N ARG A 176 18.17 -2.43 0.08
CA ARG A 176 16.71 -2.50 -0.07
C ARG A 176 16.06 -2.26 1.29
N VAL A 177 14.86 -1.70 1.28
CA VAL A 177 14.04 -1.56 2.49
C VAL A 177 13.22 -2.83 2.71
N ASP A 178 13.14 -3.32 3.95
CA ASP A 178 12.28 -4.45 4.32
C ASP A 178 10.95 -3.91 4.86
N PHE A 179 9.93 -3.86 4.00
CA PHE A 179 8.64 -3.31 4.39
C PHE A 179 7.91 -4.19 5.42
N ALA A 180 8.17 -5.49 5.46
CA ALA A 180 7.57 -6.37 6.46
C ALA A 180 8.13 -6.08 7.86
N ARG A 181 9.43 -5.75 7.97
CA ARG A 181 10.03 -5.27 9.23
C ARG A 181 9.48 -3.91 9.64
N ILE A 182 9.35 -2.97 8.71
CA ILE A 182 8.72 -1.66 8.97
C ILE A 182 7.30 -1.85 9.51
N ARG A 183 6.49 -2.71 8.87
CA ARG A 183 5.12 -2.99 9.31
C ARG A 183 5.06 -3.59 10.71
N ARG A 184 5.87 -4.61 11.01
CA ARG A 184 5.95 -5.16 12.36
C ARG A 184 6.39 -4.13 13.40
N ALA A 185 7.28 -3.21 13.02
CA ALA A 185 7.80 -2.20 13.91
C ALA A 185 6.80 -1.07 14.20
N LEU A 186 5.90 -0.74 13.27
CA LEU A 186 4.87 0.30 13.46
C LEU A 186 3.55 -0.28 13.98
N ASP A 187 3.06 -1.32 13.31
CA ASP A 187 1.76 -1.95 13.50
C ASP A 187 1.96 -3.46 13.75
N PRO A 188 2.51 -3.84 14.91
CA PRO A 188 2.74 -5.24 15.24
C PRO A 188 1.41 -5.99 15.23
N PRO A 189 1.36 -7.22 14.68
CA PRO A 189 0.15 -8.02 14.74
C PRO A 189 -0.25 -8.19 16.21
N ALA A 190 -1.54 -8.02 16.50
CA ALA A 190 -2.07 -8.27 17.83
C ALA A 190 -1.63 -9.68 18.26
N PRO A 191 -1.18 -9.86 19.52
CA PRO A 191 -0.88 -11.19 20.02
C PRO A 191 -2.10 -12.08 19.79
N PRO A 192 -1.92 -13.33 19.35
CA PRO A 192 -3.05 -14.25 19.23
C PRO A 192 -3.76 -14.25 20.58
N ARG A 193 -5.03 -13.85 20.60
CA ARG A 193 -5.86 -13.98 21.82
C ARG A 193 -5.70 -15.43 22.28
N GLN A 194 -5.07 -15.62 23.44
CA GLN A 194 -5.01 -16.93 24.08
C GLN A 194 -6.45 -17.31 24.36
N TYR A 195 -6.94 -18.23 23.54
CA TYR A 195 -8.28 -18.76 23.71
C TYR A 195 -8.26 -19.60 24.99
N GLN A 196 -8.89 -19.12 26.06
CA GLN A 196 -9.16 -19.96 27.23
C GLN A 196 -10.37 -20.85 26.89
N PRO A 197 -10.20 -22.17 26.70
CA PRO A 197 -11.31 -23.11 26.67
C PRO A 197 -12.19 -22.88 27.89
N SER A 198 -13.46 -22.50 27.66
CA SER A 198 -14.47 -22.65 28.69
C SER A 198 -14.60 -24.16 28.89
N SER A 199 -13.97 -24.66 29.95
CA SER A 199 -13.98 -26.07 30.30
C SER A 199 -15.42 -26.57 30.42
N GLY A 200 -15.79 -27.57 29.60
CA GLY A 200 -16.80 -28.54 29.99
C GLY A 200 -18.18 -28.53 29.32
N ARG A 201 -18.41 -27.84 28.19
CA ARG A 201 -19.63 -28.07 27.38
C ARG A 201 -19.30 -28.38 25.92
N PRO A 202 -19.93 -29.41 25.31
CA PRO A 202 -19.82 -29.62 23.86
C PRO A 202 -20.25 -28.34 23.13
N ALA A 203 -19.57 -28.05 22.01
CA ALA A 203 -19.86 -26.86 21.23
C ALA A 203 -21.34 -26.87 20.82
N ASN A 204 -22.11 -25.88 21.30
CA ASN A 204 -23.48 -25.68 20.84
C ASN A 204 -23.42 -25.13 19.41
N HIS A 205 -23.48 -26.01 18.41
CA HIS A 205 -23.35 -25.67 17.00
C HIS A 205 -24.40 -24.64 16.56
N ASP A 206 -25.66 -24.77 17.01
CA ASP A 206 -26.72 -23.80 16.75
C ASP A 206 -26.39 -22.41 17.32
N GLY A 207 -25.68 -22.36 18.45
CA GLY A 207 -25.17 -21.12 19.02
C GLY A 207 -24.09 -20.48 18.15
N LEU A 208 -23.21 -21.28 17.54
CA LEU A 208 -22.16 -20.80 16.63
C LEU A 208 -22.77 -20.25 15.33
N ILE A 209 -23.74 -20.96 14.76
CA ILE A 209 -24.43 -20.57 13.53
C ILE A 209 -25.21 -19.27 13.74
N ARG A 210 -25.98 -19.17 14.84
CA ARG A 210 -26.69 -17.93 15.19
C ARG A 210 -25.74 -16.76 15.43
N HIS A 211 -24.58 -17.01 16.06
CA HIS A 211 -23.59 -15.96 16.28
C HIS A 211 -23.06 -15.39 14.97
N VAL A 212 -22.76 -16.24 13.98
CA VAL A 212 -22.35 -15.79 12.64
C VAL A 212 -23.49 -14.99 11.99
N ALA A 213 -24.71 -15.56 11.96
CA ALA A 213 -25.87 -14.94 11.33
C ALA A 213 -26.26 -13.59 11.94
N SER A 214 -25.85 -13.29 13.18
CA SER A 214 -26.17 -12.02 13.85
C SER A 214 -25.14 -10.90 13.61
N GLN A 215 -24.09 -11.12 12.81
CA GLN A 215 -23.01 -10.14 12.69
C GLN A 215 -23.29 -9.03 11.66
N GLY A 216 -23.03 -7.79 12.08
CA GLY A 216 -23.01 -6.62 11.22
C GLY A 216 -21.72 -6.47 10.40
N GLU A 217 -21.71 -5.47 9.53
CA GLU A 217 -20.56 -5.13 8.69
C GLU A 217 -19.32 -4.79 9.54
N GLY A 218 -18.15 -5.30 9.13
CA GLY A 218 -16.87 -5.11 9.84
C GLY A 218 -16.36 -6.32 10.65
N ASN A 219 -17.23 -7.20 11.17
CA ASN A 219 -16.81 -8.40 11.93
C ASN A 219 -17.17 -9.75 11.28
N ARG A 220 -17.79 -9.73 10.10
CA ARG A 220 -18.36 -10.93 9.47
C ARG A 220 -17.34 -12.07 9.26
N ASN A 221 -16.16 -11.76 8.70
CA ASN A 221 -15.07 -12.73 8.53
C ASN A 221 -14.49 -13.22 9.87
N GLY A 222 -14.37 -12.32 10.85
CA GLY A 222 -13.82 -12.63 12.17
C GLY A 222 -14.70 -13.60 12.96
N ALA A 223 -16.02 -13.38 12.93
CA ALA A 223 -16.98 -14.25 13.59
C ALA A 223 -17.08 -15.63 12.93
N LEU A 224 -17.07 -15.70 11.59
CA LEU A 224 -17.03 -16.98 10.87
C LEU A 224 -15.77 -17.77 11.23
N PHE A 225 -14.60 -17.13 11.22
CA PHE A 225 -13.34 -17.78 11.58
C PHE A 225 -13.37 -18.32 13.01
N TRP A 226 -13.91 -17.53 13.95
CA TRP A 226 -14.05 -17.94 15.35
C TRP A 226 -14.99 -19.15 15.48
N ALA A 227 -16.17 -19.10 14.87
CA ALA A 227 -17.17 -20.16 14.93
C ALA A 227 -16.64 -21.46 14.32
N ALA A 228 -15.98 -21.38 13.16
CA ALA A 228 -15.37 -22.54 12.50
C ALA A 228 -14.23 -23.15 13.33
N CYS A 229 -13.43 -22.36 14.06
CA CYS A 229 -12.44 -22.89 14.99
C CYS A 229 -13.09 -23.65 16.16
N ARG A 230 -14.24 -23.16 16.67
CA ARG A 230 -14.97 -23.84 17.75
C ARG A 230 -15.59 -25.16 17.30
N ALA A 231 -16.20 -25.16 16.12
CA ALA A 231 -16.74 -26.36 15.51
C ALA A 231 -15.63 -27.40 15.31
N ALA A 232 -14.48 -27.00 14.73
CA ALA A 232 -13.33 -27.87 14.54
C ALA A 232 -12.77 -28.46 15.85
N ALA A 233 -12.55 -27.60 16.86
CA ALA A 233 -12.05 -28.06 18.16
C ALA A 233 -13.05 -28.96 18.92
N GLY A 234 -14.35 -28.82 18.64
CA GLY A 234 -15.42 -29.66 19.18
C GLY A 234 -15.66 -30.96 18.40
N GLY A 235 -14.90 -31.22 17.32
CA GLY A 235 -15.09 -32.41 16.48
C GLY A 235 -16.36 -32.37 15.60
N ALA A 236 -16.81 -31.18 15.21
CA ALA A 236 -17.96 -31.02 14.33
C ALA A 236 -17.74 -31.68 12.96
N ASP A 237 -18.81 -32.22 12.39
CA ASP A 237 -18.82 -32.80 11.04
C ASP A 237 -18.96 -31.73 9.94
N ASP A 238 -18.88 -32.17 8.68
CA ASP A 238 -18.99 -31.28 7.52
C ASP A 238 -20.33 -30.55 7.42
N ALA A 239 -21.42 -31.11 7.96
CA ALA A 239 -22.74 -30.48 7.93
C ALA A 239 -22.73 -29.16 8.72
N VAL A 240 -22.10 -29.15 9.90
CA VAL A 240 -21.95 -27.93 10.72
C VAL A 240 -21.16 -26.85 9.98
N PHE A 241 -20.13 -27.23 9.23
CA PHE A 241 -19.35 -26.26 8.45
C PHE A 241 -20.13 -25.73 7.24
N ALA A 242 -20.99 -26.55 6.63
CA ALA A 242 -21.89 -26.11 5.56
C ALA A 242 -22.91 -25.09 6.10
N GLU A 243 -23.44 -25.29 7.31
CA GLU A 243 -24.37 -24.35 7.95
C GLU A 243 -23.68 -23.03 8.35
N LEU A 244 -22.45 -23.10 8.87
CA LEU A 244 -21.63 -21.91 9.12
C LEU A 244 -21.34 -21.14 7.83
N HIS A 245 -21.08 -21.85 6.73
CA HIS A 245 -20.90 -21.25 5.41
C HIS A 245 -22.18 -20.54 4.96
N ALA A 246 -23.34 -21.19 5.06
CA ALA A 246 -24.63 -20.60 4.71
C ALA A 246 -24.95 -19.35 5.54
N ALA A 247 -24.71 -19.38 6.85
CA ALA A 247 -24.89 -18.24 7.75
C ALA A 247 -23.95 -17.07 7.40
N ALA A 248 -22.76 -17.34 6.88
CA ALA A 248 -21.85 -16.30 6.42
C ALA A 248 -22.32 -15.65 5.11
N LEU A 249 -22.89 -16.43 4.19
CA LEU A 249 -23.46 -15.89 2.96
C LEU A 249 -24.67 -14.99 3.24
N SER A 250 -25.53 -15.38 4.20
CA SER A 250 -26.73 -14.59 4.53
C SER A 250 -26.43 -13.20 5.10
N ILE A 251 -25.26 -13.03 5.72
CA ILE A 251 -24.77 -11.72 6.20
C ILE A 251 -23.89 -10.99 5.17
N GLY A 252 -23.74 -11.52 3.95
CA GLY A 252 -23.06 -10.84 2.84
C GLY A 252 -21.56 -11.13 2.68
N LEU A 253 -21.03 -12.25 3.17
CA LEU A 253 -19.74 -12.75 2.66
C LEU A 253 -19.93 -13.34 1.26
N THR A 254 -18.88 -13.25 0.44
CA THR A 254 -18.80 -14.02 -0.81
C THR A 254 -18.46 -15.48 -0.52
N GLU A 255 -18.89 -16.40 -1.40
CA GLU A 255 -18.55 -17.83 -1.29
C GLU A 255 -17.04 -18.06 -1.15
N ARG A 256 -16.25 -17.39 -1.99
CA ARG A 256 -14.78 -17.50 -1.94
C ARG A 256 -14.21 -17.06 -0.59
N ALA A 257 -14.73 -15.99 -0.01
CA ALA A 257 -14.26 -15.50 1.29
C ALA A 257 -14.68 -16.43 2.44
N ALA A 258 -15.93 -16.91 2.43
CA ALA A 258 -16.45 -17.82 3.44
C ALA A 258 -15.71 -19.18 3.41
N ALA A 259 -15.55 -19.77 2.22
CA ALA A 259 -14.82 -21.03 2.03
C ALA A 259 -13.35 -20.92 2.45
N ALA A 260 -12.66 -19.84 2.04
CA ALA A 260 -11.27 -19.60 2.45
C ALA A 260 -11.12 -19.46 3.97
N THR A 261 -12.09 -18.82 4.62
CA THR A 261 -12.10 -18.62 6.07
C THR A 261 -12.29 -19.95 6.82
N ILE A 262 -13.25 -20.78 6.41
CA ILE A 262 -13.48 -22.11 6.99
C ILE A 262 -12.25 -23.01 6.78
N ALA A 263 -11.68 -23.03 5.58
CA ALA A 263 -10.49 -23.82 5.29
C ALA A 263 -9.28 -23.37 6.15
N SER A 264 -9.15 -22.06 6.41
CA SER A 264 -8.15 -21.51 7.31
C SER A 264 -8.35 -21.98 8.76
N ALA A 265 -9.59 -21.98 9.25
CA ALA A 265 -9.93 -22.44 10.59
C ALA A 265 -9.68 -23.94 10.78
N ARG A 266 -10.05 -24.78 9.80
CA ARG A 266 -9.79 -26.23 9.82
C ARG A 266 -8.29 -26.55 9.88
N ARG A 267 -7.49 -25.94 9.00
CA ARG A 267 -6.02 -26.08 9.00
C ARG A 267 -5.40 -25.71 10.34
N ARG A 268 -5.89 -24.65 10.98
CA ARG A 268 -5.39 -24.19 12.28
C ARG A 268 -5.63 -25.20 13.40
N ASN A 269 -6.70 -26.00 13.32
CA ASN A 269 -7.08 -26.98 14.34
C ASN A 269 -6.70 -28.42 13.96
N GLY A 270 -5.89 -28.62 12.91
CA GLY A 270 -5.43 -29.95 12.49
C GLY A 270 -6.51 -30.83 11.84
N VAL A 271 -7.69 -30.28 11.55
CA VAL A 271 -8.76 -30.99 10.85
C VAL A 271 -8.53 -30.82 9.34
N ARG A 272 -8.32 -31.92 8.62
CA ARG A 272 -8.28 -31.88 7.14
C ARG A 272 -9.70 -31.74 6.60
N ALA A 273 -9.83 -30.97 5.52
CA ALA A 273 -11.08 -30.81 4.80
C ALA A 273 -11.38 -32.04 3.94
#